data_AF-A0A2S7T584-F1
#
_entry.id   AF-A0A2S7T584-F1
#
_cell.length_a   1.000
_cell.length_b   1.000
_cell.length_c   1.000
_cell.angle_alpha   90.00
_cell.angle_beta   90.00
_cell.angle_gamma   90.00
#
_symmetry.space_group_name_H-M   'P 1'
#
loop_
_entity.id
_entity.type
_entity.pdbx_description
1 polymer ?
#
loop_
_entity_poly.entity_id
_entity_poly.type
_entity_poly.pdbx_seq_one_letter_code
_entity_poly.pdbx_strand_id
1 'polypeptide(L)'
;MSTLVQKWRSIDPSNRLFYIFLFCWTIAGCLQSAFMELSGEEAYYWMFAQQLEWGFLDHPPLVAFFTQLGYFWLPTNLGARLFMVLLSTGTFYVLYRTIEPRNPRLLITMALGLVAFHAGSFLIKPMCP
;
A
#
# COMPACT_ATOMS: atom_id res chain seq x y z
N MET A 1 -0.32 30.06 -31.13
CA MET A 1 0.54 29.18 -30.30
C MET A 1 0.07 29.26 -28.85
N SER A 2 -1.17 28.83 -28.55
CA SER A 2 -1.82 29.22 -27.27
C SER A 2 -3.08 28.44 -26.85
N THR A 3 -3.23 27.15 -27.15
CA THR A 3 -4.40 26.38 -26.64
C THR A 3 -4.15 24.90 -26.31
N LEU A 4 -3.07 24.28 -26.78
CA LEU A 4 -2.86 22.82 -26.62
C LEU A 4 -2.23 22.42 -25.27
N VAL A 5 -1.60 23.35 -24.56
CA VAL A 5 -0.91 23.07 -23.28
C VAL A 5 -1.81 23.30 -22.06
N GLN A 6 -2.89 24.08 -22.19
CA GLN A 6 -3.75 24.42 -21.04
C GLN A 6 -4.78 23.35 -20.65
N LYS A 7 -4.91 22.26 -21.43
CA LYS A 7 -5.92 21.22 -21.18
C LYS A 7 -5.47 20.09 -20.25
N TRP A 8 -4.40 20.28 -19.48
CA TRP A 8 -3.74 19.18 -18.74
C TRP A 8 -3.71 19.33 -17.22
N ARG A 9 -4.39 20.31 -16.63
CA ARG A 9 -4.32 20.49 -15.16
C ARG A 9 -5.54 21.15 -14.53
N SER A 10 -6.74 20.99 -15.11
CA SER A 10 -7.92 21.07 -14.25
C SER A 10 -7.89 19.82 -13.37
N ILE A 11 -7.91 20.01 -12.05
CA ILE A 11 -8.30 18.94 -11.15
C ILE A 11 -9.75 18.66 -11.50
N ASP A 12 -9.99 17.76 -12.45
CA ASP A 12 -11.33 17.31 -12.74
C ASP A 12 -11.90 16.81 -11.41
N PRO A 13 -13.17 17.12 -11.08
CA PRO A 13 -13.79 16.67 -9.83
C PRO A 13 -13.71 15.14 -9.66
N SER A 14 -13.56 14.42 -10.77
CA SER A 14 -13.18 13.00 -10.87
C SER A 14 -11.90 12.64 -10.11
N ASN A 15 -10.86 13.46 -10.18
CA ASN A 15 -9.56 13.20 -9.57
C ASN A 15 -9.63 13.39 -8.05
N ARG A 16 -10.47 14.32 -7.59
CA ARG A 16 -10.73 14.53 -6.15
C ARG A 16 -11.24 13.24 -5.50
N LEU A 17 -12.14 12.52 -6.17
CA LEU A 17 -12.69 11.27 -5.67
C LEU A 17 -11.59 10.20 -5.49
N PHE A 18 -10.64 10.14 -6.42
CA PHE A 18 -9.51 9.22 -6.32
C PHE A 18 -8.60 9.53 -5.14
N TYR A 19 -8.29 10.81 -4.89
CA TYR A 19 -7.51 11.19 -3.71
C TYR A 19 -8.26 10.93 -2.39
N ILE A 20 -9.57 11.13 -2.36
CA ILE A 20 -10.40 10.74 -1.21
C ILE A 20 -10.32 9.22 -1.00
N PHE A 21 -10.44 8.43 -2.08
CA PHE A 21 -10.28 6.98 -2.01
C PHE A 21 -8.90 6.58 -1.46
N LEU A 22 -7.80 7.14 -1.97
CA LEU A 22 -6.45 6.86 -1.46
C LEU A 22 -6.30 7.21 0.02
N PHE A 23 -6.87 8.35 0.44
CA PHE A 23 -6.84 8.77 1.83
C PHE A 23 -7.62 7.79 2.73
N CYS A 24 -8.85 7.44 2.34
CA CYS A 24 -9.66 6.44 3.04
C CYS A 24 -8.98 5.07 3.07
N TRP A 25 -8.35 4.65 1.97
CA TRP A 25 -7.61 3.40 1.86
C TRP A 25 -6.45 3.34 2.85
N THR A 26 -5.65 4.41 2.89
CA THR A 26 -4.51 4.51 3.81
C THR A 26 -4.99 4.51 5.27
N ILE A 27 -6.05 5.25 5.59
CA ILE A 27 -6.64 5.24 6.94
C ILE A 27 -7.15 3.85 7.31
N ALA A 28 -7.85 3.17 6.40
CA ALA A 28 -8.35 1.82 6.64
C ALA A 28 -7.20 0.83 6.91
N GLY A 29 -6.13 0.88 6.12
CA GLY A 29 -4.92 0.07 6.33
C GLY A 29 -4.23 0.38 7.66
N CYS A 30 -4.10 1.66 8.03
CA CYS A 30 -3.56 2.07 9.33
C CYS A 30 -4.41 1.58 10.50
N LEU A 31 -5.75 1.74 10.42
CA LEU A 31 -6.66 1.27 11.47
C LEU A 31 -6.58 -0.25 11.61
N GLN A 32 -6.65 -1.00 10.50
CA GLN A 32 -6.49 -2.44 10.52
C GLN A 32 -5.15 -2.85 11.14
N SER A 33 -4.06 -2.20 10.77
CA SER A 33 -2.72 -2.50 11.31
C SER A 33 -2.57 -2.17 12.79
N ALA A 34 -3.28 -1.16 13.30
CA ALA A 34 -3.25 -0.76 14.70
C ALA A 34 -4.07 -1.70 15.60
N PHE A 35 -5.25 -2.13 15.13
CA PHE A 35 -6.17 -2.96 15.92
C PHE A 35 -5.93 -4.46 15.78
N MET A 36 -5.26 -4.91 14.71
CA MET A 36 -4.98 -6.31 14.47
C MET A 36 -3.60 -6.68 15.02
N GLU A 37 -3.56 -7.69 15.89
CA GLU A 37 -2.31 -8.23 16.41
C GLU A 37 -1.49 -8.88 15.28
N LEU A 38 -0.16 -8.98 15.47
CA LEU A 38 0.67 -9.75 14.53
C LEU A 38 0.31 -11.22 14.63
N SER A 39 -0.12 -11.80 13.50
CA SER A 39 -0.31 -13.24 13.37
C SER A 39 1.05 -13.96 13.39
N GLY A 40 1.06 -15.25 13.74
CA GLY A 40 2.30 -16.04 13.87
C GLY A 40 3.16 -16.04 12.61
N GLU A 41 2.55 -15.96 11.42
CA GLU A 41 3.26 -15.82 10.14
C GLU A 41 3.98 -14.46 10.02
N GLU A 42 3.41 -13.38 10.57
CA GLU A 42 3.99 -12.04 10.54
C GLU A 42 5.11 -11.86 11.57
N ALA A 43 4.96 -12.50 12.74
CA ALA A 43 6.00 -12.58 13.76
C ALA A 43 7.23 -13.35 13.26
N TYR A 44 7.01 -14.36 12.42
CA TYR A 44 8.09 -15.08 11.73
C TYR A 44 8.92 -14.13 10.84
N TYR A 45 8.28 -13.30 10.02
CA TYR A 45 8.98 -12.27 9.21
C TYR A 45 9.65 -11.20 10.07
N TRP A 46 9.05 -10.81 11.19
CA TRP A 46 9.64 -9.84 12.12
C TRP A 46 10.93 -10.39 12.78
N MET A 47 10.92 -11.66 13.19
CA MET A 47 12.10 -12.32 13.76
C MET A 47 13.21 -12.50 12.71
N PHE A 48 12.85 -12.84 11.47
CA PHE A 48 13.79 -12.88 10.35
C PHE A 48 14.39 -11.51 10.03
N ALA A 49 13.64 -10.43 10.23
CA ALA A 49 14.16 -9.08 10.03
C ALA A 49 15.30 -8.71 10.99
N GLN A 50 15.39 -9.36 12.16
CA GLN A 50 16.51 -9.13 13.08
C GLN A 50 17.82 -9.81 12.63
N GLN A 51 17.75 -10.82 11.76
CA GLN A 51 18.91 -11.52 11.19
C GLN A 51 18.85 -11.40 9.66
N LEU A 52 19.09 -10.17 9.18
CA LEU A 52 19.04 -9.81 7.76
C LEU A 52 20.21 -10.46 6.98
N GLU A 53 20.17 -11.77 6.81
CA GLU A 53 21.07 -12.48 5.90
C GLU A 53 20.57 -12.30 4.47
N TRP A 54 21.46 -11.87 3.58
CA TRP A 54 21.16 -11.52 2.18
C TRP A 54 20.80 -12.74 1.30
N GLY A 55 20.80 -13.94 1.88
CA GLY A 55 20.64 -15.21 1.18
C GLY A 55 19.55 -16.09 1.77
N PHE A 56 18.34 -15.56 1.96
CA PHE A 56 17.18 -16.43 2.20
C PHE A 56 16.76 -17.09 0.88
N LEU A 57 16.82 -18.42 0.86
CA LEU A 57 16.67 -19.25 -0.34
C LEU A 57 15.28 -19.15 -1.00
N ASP A 58 14.25 -18.71 -0.25
CA ASP A 58 12.85 -18.83 -0.68
C ASP A 58 12.06 -17.51 -0.74
N HIS A 59 12.45 -16.43 -0.04
CA HIS A 59 11.65 -15.19 0.02
C HIS A 59 12.51 -13.90 -0.05
N PRO A 60 12.07 -12.86 -0.79
CA PRO A 60 12.82 -11.61 -0.90
C PRO A 60 12.91 -10.89 0.46
N PRO A 61 14.11 -10.51 0.92
CA PRO A 61 14.33 -9.88 2.24
C PRO A 61 13.72 -8.48 2.34
N LEU A 62 13.21 -7.95 1.22
CA LEU A 62 12.65 -6.61 1.10
C LEU A 62 11.46 -6.39 2.05
N VAL A 63 10.62 -7.41 2.24
CA VAL A 63 9.45 -7.33 3.14
C VAL A 63 9.92 -7.20 4.59
N ALA A 64 10.89 -8.03 5.00
CA ALA A 64 11.48 -7.98 6.33
C ALA A 64 12.19 -6.64 6.60
N PHE A 65 12.92 -6.11 5.62
CA PHE A 65 13.58 -4.81 5.71
C PHE A 65 12.59 -3.67 5.97
N PHE A 66 11.50 -3.60 5.19
CA PHE A 66 10.48 -2.57 5.37
C PHE A 66 9.74 -2.70 6.70
N THR A 67 9.47 -3.92 7.15
CA THR A 67 8.89 -4.17 8.48
C THR A 67 9.81 -3.72 9.60
N GLN A 68 11.11 -4.01 9.54
CA GLN A 68 12.08 -3.56 10.54
C GLN A 68 12.23 -2.04 10.54
N LEU A 69 12.30 -1.42 9.36
CA LEU A 69 12.37 0.03 9.23
C LEU A 69 11.15 0.67 9.89
N GLY A 70 9.94 0.20 9.61
CA GLY A 70 8.71 0.72 10.23
C GLY A 70 8.65 0.50 11.73
N TYR A 71 9.06 -0.67 12.20
CA TYR A 71 9.13 -0.98 13.62
C TYR A 71 10.18 -0.14 14.37
N PHE A 72 11.29 0.21 13.72
CA PHE A 72 12.32 1.09 14.28
C PHE A 72 11.77 2.50 14.58
N TRP A 73 10.92 3.04 13.70
CA TRP A 73 10.27 4.34 13.94
C TRP A 73 9.12 4.26 14.94
N LEU A 74 8.34 3.18 14.87
CA LEU A 74 7.14 2.96 15.67
C LEU A 74 7.16 1.52 16.19
N PRO A 75 7.57 1.25 17.44
CA PRO A 75 7.66 -0.10 17.99
C PRO A 75 6.26 -0.64 18.38
N THR A 76 5.36 -0.66 17.41
CA THR A 76 3.96 -1.07 17.53
C THR A 76 3.57 -1.94 16.32
N ASN A 77 2.44 -2.63 16.40
CA ASN A 77 1.89 -3.42 15.30
C ASN A 77 1.66 -2.58 14.03
N LEU A 78 1.32 -1.30 14.21
CA LEU A 78 1.20 -0.34 13.13
C LEU A 78 2.53 -0.08 12.43
N GLY A 79 3.62 0.13 13.19
CA GLY A 79 4.93 0.37 12.61
C GLY A 79 5.42 -0.80 11.77
N ALA A 80 5.19 -2.04 12.23
CA ALA A 80 5.56 -3.24 11.48
C ALA A 80 4.89 -3.35 10.09
N ARG A 81 3.67 -2.81 9.95
CA ARG A 81 2.87 -2.84 8.71
C ARG A 81 2.82 -1.51 7.96
N LEU A 82 3.39 -0.44 8.52
CA LEU A 82 3.29 0.92 7.98
C LEU A 82 3.74 0.98 6.51
N PHE A 83 4.88 0.36 6.21
CA PHE A 83 5.40 0.33 4.84
C PHE A 83 4.56 -0.53 3.90
N MET A 84 3.88 -1.57 4.38
CA MET A 84 2.95 -2.37 3.56
C MET A 84 1.71 -1.53 3.17
N VAL A 85 1.18 -0.77 4.13
CA VAL A 85 0.08 0.18 3.87
C VAL A 85 0.52 1.26 2.87
N LEU A 86 1.72 1.83 3.04
CA LEU A 86 2.26 2.85 2.12
C LEU A 86 2.50 2.30 0.71
N LEU A 87 3.05 1.09 0.59
CA LEU A 87 3.27 0.42 -0.69
C LEU A 87 1.94 0.13 -1.39
N SER A 88 0.94 -0.39 -0.67
CA SER A 88 -0.41 -0.62 -1.19
C SER A 88 -1.04 0.67 -1.74
N THR A 89 -0.99 1.77 -0.97
CA THR A 89 -1.43 3.10 -1.44
C THR A 89 -0.62 3.59 -2.65
N GLY A 90 0.70 3.38 -2.62
CA GLY A 90 1.61 3.71 -3.72
C GLY A 90 1.28 2.96 -5.01
N THR A 91 0.95 1.68 -4.93
CA THR A 91 0.52 0.87 -6.07
C THR A 91 -0.73 1.46 -6.72
N PHE A 92 -1.76 1.83 -5.95
CA PHE A 92 -2.93 2.50 -6.52
C PHE A 92 -2.59 3.85 -7.15
N TYR A 93 -1.71 4.63 -6.54
CA TYR A 93 -1.26 5.90 -7.10
C TYR A 93 -0.54 5.72 -8.44
N VAL A 94 0.42 4.81 -8.51
CA VAL A 94 1.17 4.48 -9.73
C VAL A 94 0.21 3.96 -10.80
N LEU A 95 -0.68 3.03 -10.44
CA LEU A 95 -1.68 2.48 -11.35
C LEU A 95 -2.56 3.57 -11.97
N TYR A 96 -3.03 4.51 -11.16
CA TYR A 96 -3.81 5.65 -11.62
C TYR A 96 -3.02 6.55 -12.59
N ARG A 97 -1.72 6.77 -12.32
CA ARG A 97 -0.83 7.54 -13.18
C ARG A 97 -0.46 6.81 -14.48
N THR A 98 -0.37 5.48 -14.46
CA THR A 98 -0.01 4.68 -15.64
C THR A 98 -1.20 4.46 -16.57
N ILE A 99 -2.39 4.19 -16.01
CA ILE A 99 -3.60 3.93 -16.80
C ILE A 99 -4.22 5.24 -17.31
N GLU A 100 -4.04 6.35 -16.57
CA GLU A 100 -4.72 7.63 -16.81
C GLU A 100 -6.22 7.41 -17.07
N PRO A 101 -6.93 6.77 -16.13
CA PRO A 101 -8.25 6.22 -16.40
C PRO A 101 -9.22 7.32 -16.80
N ARG A 102 -9.86 7.13 -17.96
CA ARG A 102 -10.88 8.05 -18.49
C ARG A 102 -12.03 8.27 -17.48
N ASN A 103 -12.28 7.31 -16.61
CA ASN A 103 -13.23 7.44 -15.49
C ASN A 103 -12.65 6.84 -14.19
N PRO A 104 -12.20 7.67 -13.22
CA PRO A 104 -11.64 7.19 -11.96
C PRO A 104 -12.65 6.41 -11.11
N ARG A 105 -13.96 6.65 -11.28
CA ARG A 105 -14.99 5.86 -10.57
C ARG A 105 -14.90 4.39 -10.92
N LEU A 106 -14.62 4.07 -12.18
CA LEU A 106 -14.50 2.69 -12.64
C LEU A 106 -13.31 1.99 -11.96
N LEU A 107 -12.15 2.67 -11.90
CA LEU A 107 -10.98 2.16 -11.21
C LEU A 107 -11.27 1.90 -9.72
N ILE A 108 -11.93 2.86 -9.05
CA ILE A 108 -12.31 2.71 -7.63
C ILE A 108 -13.28 1.54 -7.45
N THR A 109 -14.29 1.38 -8.32
CA THR A 109 -15.24 0.27 -8.21
C THR A 109 -14.57 -1.09 -8.43
N MET A 110 -13.59 -1.18 -9.33
CA MET A 110 -12.82 -2.41 -9.54
C MET A 110 -11.93 -2.72 -8.34
N ALA A 111 -11.26 -1.71 -7.78
CA ALA A 111 -10.47 -1.84 -6.56
C ALA A 111 -11.33 -2.28 -5.36
N LEU A 112 -12.52 -1.70 -5.19
CA LEU A 112 -13.46 -2.08 -4.14
C LEU A 112 -14.05 -3.47 -4.36
N GLY A 113 -14.30 -3.87 -5.61
CA GLY A 113 -14.79 -5.22 -5.95
C GLY A 113 -13.79 -6.31 -5.56
N LEU A 114 -12.50 -5.99 -5.54
CA LEU A 114 -11.42 -6.88 -5.13
C LEU A 114 -10.92 -6.59 -3.70
N VAL A 115 -11.72 -5.93 -2.87
CA VAL A 115 -11.28 -5.49 -1.52
C VAL A 115 -10.76 -6.63 -0.66
N ALA A 116 -11.32 -7.85 -0.77
CA ALA A 116 -10.83 -9.01 0.00
C ALA A 116 -9.41 -9.42 -0.43
N PHE A 117 -9.10 -9.32 -1.73
CA PHE A 117 -7.75 -9.57 -2.25
C PHE A 117 -6.78 -8.46 -1.82
N HIS A 118 -7.24 -7.21 -1.87
CA HIS A 118 -6.45 -6.06 -1.45
C HIS A 118 -6.29 -5.94 0.08
N ALA A 119 -7.20 -6.48 0.89
CA ALA A 119 -7.07 -6.50 2.35
C ALA A 119 -5.85 -7.35 2.78
N GLY A 120 -5.54 -8.39 2.01
CA GLY A 120 -4.31 -9.16 2.17
C GLY A 120 -3.05 -8.31 1.98
N SER A 121 -3.12 -7.23 1.19
CA SER A 121 -1.96 -6.35 0.90
C SER A 121 -1.40 -5.63 2.13
N PHE A 122 -2.20 -5.50 3.20
CA PHE A 122 -1.76 -4.84 4.42
C PHE A 122 -0.96 -5.75 5.37
N LEU A 123 -1.02 -7.07 5.15
CA LEU A 123 -0.33 -8.05 5.98
C LEU A 123 1.11 -8.26 5.52
N ILE A 124 1.99 -8.68 6.44
CA ILE A 124 3.39 -8.97 6.14
C ILE A 124 3.48 -10.35 5.47
N LYS A 125 3.36 -10.39 4.14
CA LYS A 125 3.44 -11.61 3.32
C LYS A 125 4.32 -11.41 2.07
N PRO A 126 5.01 -12.48 1.60
CA PRO A 126 6.09 -12.36 0.61
C PRO A 126 5.65 -11.97 -0.81
N MET A 127 4.35 -11.88 -1.11
CA MET A 127 3.83 -11.15 -2.26
C MET A 127 2.47 -10.57 -1.91
N CYS A 128 2.47 -9.33 -1.43
CA CYS A 128 1.30 -8.48 -1.37
C CYS A 128 1.33 -7.58 -2.63
N PRO A 129 0.22 -7.45 -3.38
CA PRO A 129 0.18 -6.79 -4.68
C PRO A 129 0.51 -5.28 -4.63
#